data_AF-A0A920BIR5-F1
#
_entry.id   AF-A0A920BIR5-F1
#
_cell.length_a   1.000
_cell.length_b   1.000
_cell.length_c   1.000
_cell.angle_alpha   90.00
_cell.angle_beta   90.00
_cell.angle_gamma   90.00
#
_symmetry.space_group_name_H-M   'P 1'
#
loop_
_entity.id
_entity.type
_entity.pdbx_description
1 polymer ?
#
loop_
_entity_poly.entity_id
_entity_poly.type
_entity_poly.pdbx_seq_one_letter_code
_entity_poly.pdbx_strand_id
1 'polypeptide(L)'
;MEKQYIDRRIKQMEAEGTKFVTNVNVGTDISYQEIQSDHDAVILAIGSTNWRDLPIPGRDFDGIYQAMEFLEPANRVQEGDYEDHPFSALGKDVIIIGVETLALIA
;
A
#
# COMPACT_ATOMS: atom_id res chain seq x y z
N MET A 1 1.22 -12.52 4.46
CA MET A 1 0.16 -13.28 3.77
C MET A 1 0.71 -13.68 2.42
N GLU A 2 0.72 -14.95 2.07
CA GLU A 2 1.30 -15.38 0.79
C GLU A 2 0.39 -15.00 -0.39
N LYS A 3 0.97 -14.49 -1.46
CA LYS A 3 0.25 -13.98 -2.64
C LYS A 3 -0.68 -15.02 -3.28
N GLN A 4 -0.31 -16.31 -3.24
CA GLN A 4 -1.14 -17.40 -3.76
C GLN A 4 -2.56 -17.43 -3.18
N TYR A 5 -2.74 -17.03 -1.92
CA TYR A 5 -4.07 -16.99 -1.31
C TYR A 5 -4.91 -15.83 -1.82
N ILE A 6 -4.26 -14.68 -2.10
CA ILE A 6 -4.91 -13.50 -2.69
C ILE A 6 -5.32 -13.81 -4.13
N ASP A 7 -4.41 -14.34 -4.94
CA ASP A 7 -4.67 -14.68 -6.34
C ASP A 7 -5.83 -15.68 -6.48
N ARG A 8 -5.88 -16.68 -5.59
CA ARG A 8 -7.00 -17.63 -5.55
C ARG A 8 -8.32 -16.94 -5.26
N ARG A 9 -8.35 -15.96 -4.34
CA ARG A 9 -9.56 -15.24 -3.98
C ARG A 9 -10.02 -14.29 -5.09
N ILE A 10 -9.09 -13.60 -5.76
CA ILE A 10 -9.38 -12.76 -6.92
C ILE A 10 -10.02 -13.60 -8.03
N LYS A 11 -9.39 -14.73 -8.40
CA LYS A 11 -9.92 -15.65 -9.43
C LYS A 11 -11.32 -16.15 -9.10
N GLN A 12 -11.58 -16.45 -7.82
CA GLN A 12 -12.91 -16.84 -7.38
C GLN A 12 -13.93 -15.71 -7.60
N MET A 13 -13.60 -14.48 -7.19
CA MET A 13 -14.51 -13.32 -7.34
C MET A 13 -14.78 -13.00 -8.82
N GLU A 14 -13.77 -13.14 -9.68
CA GLU A 14 -13.92 -12.99 -11.13
C GLU A 14 -14.85 -14.06 -11.72
N ALA A 15 -14.70 -15.33 -11.30
CA ALA A 15 -15.57 -16.42 -11.73
C ALA A 15 -17.03 -16.24 -11.25
N GLU A 16 -17.23 -15.56 -10.13
CA GLU A 16 -18.54 -15.17 -9.60
C GLU A 16 -19.13 -13.93 -10.33
N GLY A 17 -18.38 -13.32 -11.26
CA GLY A 17 -18.83 -12.22 -12.12
C GLY A 17 -18.35 -10.83 -11.69
N THR A 18 -17.48 -10.73 -10.68
CA THR A 18 -16.88 -9.46 -10.27
C THR A 18 -15.89 -8.97 -11.33
N LYS A 19 -16.00 -7.70 -11.74
CA LYS A 19 -15.04 -7.07 -12.65
C LYS A 19 -14.06 -6.21 -11.83
N PHE A 20 -12.77 -6.48 -11.98
CA PHE A 20 -11.71 -5.64 -11.42
C PHE A 20 -11.18 -4.70 -12.49
N VAL A 21 -11.25 -3.40 -12.22
CA VAL A 21 -10.62 -2.36 -13.05
C VAL A 21 -9.50 -1.75 -12.22
N THR A 22 -8.26 -2.03 -12.60
CA THR A 22 -7.05 -1.57 -11.90
C THR A 22 -6.40 -0.39 -12.63
N ASN A 23 -5.40 0.24 -12.01
CA ASN A 23 -4.72 1.43 -12.55
C ASN A 23 -5.64 2.64 -12.78
N VAL A 24 -6.64 2.83 -11.92
CA VAL A 24 -7.58 3.95 -11.97
C VAL A 24 -7.71 4.55 -10.57
N ASN A 25 -7.59 5.88 -10.47
CA ASN A 25 -7.76 6.65 -9.24
C ASN A 25 -9.05 7.47 -9.29
N VAL A 26 -10.02 7.13 -8.45
CA VAL A 26 -11.30 7.82 -8.34
C VAL A 26 -11.13 9.22 -7.75
N GLY A 27 -11.66 10.23 -8.44
CA GLY A 27 -11.47 11.64 -8.14
C GLY A 27 -10.35 12.30 -8.95
N THR A 28 -9.50 11.52 -9.62
CA THR A 28 -8.47 12.02 -10.56
C THR A 28 -8.76 11.58 -11.99
N ASP A 29 -8.83 10.26 -12.22
CA ASP A 29 -8.99 9.67 -13.55
C ASP A 29 -10.47 9.51 -13.94
N ILE A 30 -11.35 9.29 -12.95
CA ILE A 30 -12.79 9.18 -13.10
C ILE A 30 -13.49 9.93 -11.96
N SER A 31 -14.55 10.66 -12.24
CA SER A 31 -15.29 11.37 -11.19
C SER A 31 -16.20 10.44 -10.39
N TYR A 32 -16.48 10.78 -9.13
CA TYR A 32 -17.46 10.06 -8.32
C TYR A 32 -18.87 10.12 -8.95
N GLN A 33 -19.21 11.25 -9.57
CA GLN A 33 -20.52 11.48 -10.18
C GLN A 33 -20.79 10.51 -11.34
N GLU A 34 -19.78 10.23 -12.18
CA GLU A 34 -19.87 9.23 -13.24
C GLU A 34 -20.10 7.82 -12.68
N ILE A 35 -19.41 7.46 -11.60
CA ILE A 35 -19.62 6.16 -10.96
C ILE A 35 -21.03 6.08 -10.37
N GLN A 36 -21.49 7.16 -9.74
CA GLN A 36 -22.81 7.22 -9.11
C GLN A 36 -23.96 7.16 -10.14
N SER A 37 -23.81 7.72 -11.34
CA SER A 37 -24.86 7.66 -12.37
C SER A 37 -25.07 6.25 -12.93
N ASP A 38 -24.00 5.44 -12.95
CA ASP A 38 -23.98 4.16 -13.65
C ASP A 38 -24.29 2.97 -12.73
N HIS A 39 -24.45 3.20 -11.42
CA HIS A 39 -24.62 2.14 -10.41
C HIS A 39 -25.74 2.46 -9.42
N ASP A 40 -26.50 1.44 -9.02
CA ASP A 40 -27.58 1.58 -8.02
C ASP A 40 -27.05 1.91 -6.60
N ALA A 41 -25.81 1.51 -6.31
CA ALA A 41 -25.14 1.74 -5.03
C ALA A 41 -23.62 1.80 -5.19
N VAL A 42 -22.96 2.56 -4.31
CA VAL A 42 -21.50 2.71 -4.27
C VAL A 42 -20.99 2.44 -2.86
N ILE A 43 -19.99 1.58 -2.73
CA ILE A 43 -19.31 1.28 -1.46
C ILE A 43 -17.89 1.84 -1.53
N LEU A 44 -17.52 2.66 -0.55
CA LEU A 44 -16.15 3.15 -0.40
C LEU A 44 -15.33 2.17 0.46
N ALA A 45 -14.38 1.48 -0.18
CA ALA A 45 -13.48 0.50 0.45
C ALA A 45 -12.01 0.81 0.17
N ILE A 46 -11.64 2.10 0.11
CA ILE A 46 -10.33 2.58 -0.34
C ILE A 46 -9.21 2.51 0.72
N GLY A 47 -9.57 2.22 1.98
CA GLY A 47 -8.62 2.27 3.10
C GLY A 47 -8.13 3.68 3.43
N SER A 48 -6.96 3.79 4.05
CA SER A 48 -6.31 5.07 4.38
C SER A 48 -4.87 5.05 3.89
N THR A 49 -4.54 5.93 2.96
CA THR A 49 -3.17 6.11 2.45
C THR A 49 -2.38 7.17 3.24
N ASN A 50 -3.07 8.03 3.99
CA ASN A 50 -2.41 9.06 4.78
C ASN A 50 -1.82 8.48 6.06
N TRP A 51 -0.51 8.61 6.24
CA TRP A 51 0.16 8.22 7.47
C TRP A 51 0.03 9.31 8.53
N ARG A 52 0.23 8.92 9.79
CA ARG A 52 0.36 9.87 10.88
C ARG A 52 1.82 10.27 11.00
N ASP A 53 2.10 11.54 10.84
CA ASP A 53 3.45 12.06 11.00
C ASP A 53 3.77 12.44 12.45
N LEU A 54 5.05 12.46 12.79
CA LEU A 54 5.56 12.86 14.10
C LEU A 54 6.48 14.08 13.96
N PRO A 55 5.95 15.30 14.09
CA PRO A 55 6.72 16.52 13.86
C PRO A 55 7.60 16.85 15.07
N ILE A 56 8.72 16.13 15.20
CA ILE A 56 9.70 16.30 16.26
C ILE A 56 11.06 16.71 15.69
N PRO A 57 11.93 17.36 16.48
CA PRO A 57 13.29 17.67 16.03
C PRO A 57 14.02 16.42 15.52
N GLY A 58 14.63 16.52 14.34
CA GLY A 58 15.35 15.42 13.69
C GLY A 58 14.47 14.50 12.83
N ARG A 59 13.17 14.77 12.67
CA ARG A 59 12.25 13.98 11.82
C ARG A 59 12.70 13.84 10.36
N ASP A 60 13.42 14.84 9.85
CA ASP A 60 13.89 14.90 8.46
C ASP A 60 15.32 14.39 8.28
N PHE A 61 15.90 13.72 9.29
CA PHE A 61 17.21 13.09 9.14
C PHE A 61 17.16 11.87 8.21
N ASP A 62 18.24 11.69 7.46
CA ASP A 62 18.43 10.51 6.60
C ASP A 62 18.33 9.22 7.43
N GLY A 63 17.62 8.24 6.90
CA GLY A 63 17.38 6.96 7.58
C GLY A 63 16.00 6.83 8.23
N ILE A 64 15.24 7.92 8.34
CA ILE A 64 13.88 7.90 8.90
C ILE A 64 12.85 7.73 7.77
N TYR A 65 12.25 6.54 7.69
CA TYR A 65 11.27 6.18 6.66
C TYR A 65 9.92 5.85 7.27
N GLN A 66 8.85 6.33 6.64
CA GLN A 66 7.50 5.82 6.89
C GLN A 66 7.41 4.35 6.49
N ALA A 67 6.58 3.59 7.20
CA ALA A 67 6.45 2.14 7.00
C ALA A 67 6.25 1.77 5.52
N MET A 68 5.36 2.49 4.83
CA MET A 68 5.02 2.20 3.44
C MET A 68 6.18 2.46 2.47
N GLU A 69 7.08 3.40 2.78
CA GLU A 69 8.27 3.69 1.98
C GLU A 69 9.28 2.54 2.01
N PHE A 70 9.22 1.69 3.05
CA PHE A 70 10.07 0.52 3.20
C PHE A 70 9.35 -0.80 2.86
N LEU A 71 8.08 -0.94 3.21
CA LEU A 71 7.35 -2.20 3.03
C LEU A 71 6.97 -2.44 1.56
N GLU A 72 6.59 -1.40 0.82
CA GLU A 72 6.20 -1.55 -0.57
C GLU A 72 7.37 -2.03 -1.45
N PRO A 73 8.56 -1.41 -1.43
CA PRO A 73 9.66 -1.87 -2.27
C PRO A 73 10.14 -3.27 -1.86
N ALA A 74 10.04 -3.65 -0.58
CA ALA A 74 10.38 -4.99 -0.12
C ALA A 74 9.49 -6.06 -0.77
N ASN A 75 8.18 -5.80 -0.88
CA ASN A 75 7.27 -6.69 -1.61
C ASN A 75 7.64 -6.74 -3.11
N ARG A 76 7.95 -5.59 -3.73
CA ARG A 76 8.34 -5.51 -5.14
C ARG A 76 9.62 -6.30 -5.45
N VAL A 77 10.60 -6.31 -4.54
CA VAL A 77 11.79 -7.16 -4.68
C VAL A 77 11.42 -8.65 -4.63
N GLN A 78 10.55 -9.06 -3.70
CA GLN A 78 10.11 -10.45 -3.62
C GLN A 78 9.35 -10.93 -4.85
N GLU A 79 8.61 -10.01 -5.50
CA GLU A 79 7.90 -10.29 -6.75
C GLU A 79 8.78 -10.17 -8.00
N GLY A 80 10.03 -9.72 -7.86
CA GLY A 80 10.97 -9.56 -8.95
C GLY A 80 10.78 -8.28 -9.78
N ASP A 81 9.96 -7.35 -9.30
CA ASP A 81 9.79 -6.03 -9.92
C ASP A 81 11.04 -5.15 -9.71
N TYR A 82 11.77 -5.37 -8.61
CA TYR A 82 13.03 -4.72 -8.28
C TYR A 82 14.14 -5.73 -8.02
N GLU A 83 15.37 -5.41 -8.45
CA GLU A 83 16.55 -6.23 -8.17
C GLU A 83 16.95 -6.17 -6.69
N ASP A 84 16.84 -5.00 -6.05
CA ASP A 84 17.14 -4.80 -4.64
C ASP A 84 16.30 -3.67 -4.03
N HIS A 85 16.24 -3.65 -2.70
CA HIS A 85 15.53 -2.64 -1.94
C HIS A 85 16.26 -1.28 -2.00
N PRO A 86 15.58 -0.15 -2.25
CA PRO A 86 16.22 1.16 -2.32
C PRO A 86 16.88 1.58 -1.00
N PHE A 87 16.40 1.03 0.12
CA PHE A 87 16.91 1.31 1.46
C PHE A 87 17.35 0.02 2.15
N SER A 88 18.62 -0.38 2.00
CA SER A 88 19.10 -1.57 2.70
C SER A 88 19.28 -1.32 4.20
N ALA A 89 18.68 -2.20 5.00
CA ALA A 89 18.87 -2.28 6.45
C ALA A 89 19.97 -3.28 6.85
N LEU A 90 20.61 -3.93 5.88
CA LEU A 90 21.61 -4.96 6.14
C LEU A 90 22.83 -4.38 6.87
N GLY A 91 23.18 -4.96 8.02
CA GLY A 91 24.33 -4.53 8.82
C GLY A 91 24.11 -3.21 9.57
N LYS A 92 22.87 -2.73 9.69
CA LYS A 92 22.50 -1.55 10.48
C LYS A 92 21.74 -1.95 11.74
N ASP A 93 21.86 -1.12 12.77
CA ASP A 93 20.97 -1.17 13.93
C ASP A 93 19.66 -0.43 13.56
N VAL A 94 18.54 -1.13 13.63
CA VAL A 94 17.22 -0.63 13.18
C VAL A 94 16.28 -0.45 14.35
N ILE A 95 15.58 0.67 14.38
CA ILE A 95 14.55 0.99 15.36
C ILE A 95 13.20 1.09 14.64
N ILE A 96 12.19 0.39 15.20
CA ILE A 96 10.83 0.42 14.69
C ILE A 96 9.94 1.13 15.72
N ILE A 97 9.28 2.21 15.33
CA ILE A 97 8.42 3.02 16.21
C ILE A 97 6.96 2.90 15.78
N GLY A 98 6.18 2.13 16.55
CA GLY A 98 4.74 1.91 16.34
C GLY A 98 4.22 0.85 17.32
N VAL A 99 2.90 0.80 17.53
CA VAL A 99 2.28 -0.09 18.54
C VAL A 99 1.45 -1.23 17.94
N GLU A 100 1.28 -1.29 16.62
CA GLU A 100 0.45 -2.30 15.95
C GLU A 100 1.07 -2.73 14.60
N THR A 101 0.40 -2.44 13.48
CA THR A 101 0.68 -3.06 12.18
C THR A 101 1.62 -2.25 11.28
N LEU A 102 1.68 -0.93 11.49
CA LEU A 102 2.54 -0.01 10.73
C LEU A 102 3.36 0.83 11.70
N ALA A 103 4.64 0.99 11.38
CA ALA A 103 5.61 1.64 12.24
C ALA A 103 6.63 2.42 11.41
N LEU A 104 7.14 3.51 11.97
CA LEU A 104 8.28 4.23 11.41
C LEU A 104 9.52 3.35 11.52
N ILE A 105 10.33 3.31 10.46
CA ILE A 105 11.60 2.58 10.43
C ILE A 105 12.72 3.61 10.41
N ALA A 106 13.58 3.54 11.43
CA ALA A 106 14.73 4.42 11.62
C ALA A 106 16.02 3.59 11.75
#